data_AF-W7D0J9-F1
#
_entry.id   AF-W7D0J9-F1
#
_cell.length_a   1.000
_cell.length_b   1.000
_cell.length_c   1.000
_cell.angle_alpha   90.00
_cell.angle_beta   90.00
_cell.angle_gamma   90.00
#
_symmetry.space_group_name_H-M   'P 1'
#
loop_
_entity.id
_entity.type
_entity.pdbx_description
1 polymer ?
#
loop_
_entity_poly.entity_id
_entity_poly.type
_entity_poly.pdbx_seq_one_letter_code
_entity_poly.pdbx_strand_id
1 'polypeptide(L)'
;MEKEKEKTGETLRMLRKNANNSVLEFYGGVISTQYAYRVERGIQQIGLNKLNQILNKNDILLDEFSFIKNNFNKLEFERIMEQFFEIQSSLEVEKISLLLKRIEQLGIKEGSFFSYLYILLQGYIAFNKNRDIFFLKQKVYEIWKGLAKKEEWTYCDLVMISNIVYVFDVSDLDSMLKRILKEFKRYEKFKKCTTSENEDVI
;
A
#
# COMPACT_ATOMS: atom_id res chain seq x y z
N MET A 1 -9.86 -12.91 -11.95
CA MET A 1 -9.55 -12.23 -13.23
C MET A 1 -10.80 -11.68 -13.93
N GLU A 2 -11.85 -12.46 -14.23
CA GLU A 2 -13.06 -11.95 -14.92
C GLU A 2 -13.78 -10.81 -14.17
N LYS A 3 -14.03 -10.96 -12.86
CA LYS A 3 -14.61 -9.88 -12.01
C LYS A 3 -13.81 -8.56 -12.03
N GLU A 4 -12.50 -8.59 -12.28
CA GLU A 4 -11.68 -7.37 -12.37
C GLU A 4 -11.74 -6.73 -13.77
N LYS A 5 -11.95 -7.54 -14.82
CA LYS A 5 -12.15 -7.06 -16.19
C LYS A 5 -13.45 -6.25 -16.29
N GLU A 6 -14.52 -6.81 -15.74
CA GLU A 6 -15.85 -6.20 -15.72
C GLU A 6 -15.81 -4.83 -15.01
N LYS A 7 -15.25 -4.78 -13.79
CA LYS A 7 -15.14 -3.54 -13.03
C LYS A 7 -14.34 -2.44 -13.75
N THR A 8 -13.24 -2.78 -14.43
CA THR A 8 -12.42 -1.79 -15.14
C THR A 8 -13.17 -1.16 -16.32
N GLY A 9 -13.79 -2.00 -17.15
CA GLY A 9 -14.59 -1.56 -18.28
C GLY A 9 -15.81 -0.72 -17.86
N GLU A 10 -16.53 -1.19 -16.85
CA GLU A 10 -17.69 -0.50 -16.29
C GLU A 10 -17.34 0.87 -15.71
N THR A 11 -16.21 0.96 -15.00
CA THR A 11 -15.74 2.24 -14.44
C THR A 11 -15.40 3.24 -15.54
N LEU A 12 -14.69 2.81 -16.59
CA LEU A 12 -14.41 3.69 -17.75
C LEU A 12 -15.69 4.15 -18.44
N ARG A 13 -16.67 3.25 -18.61
CA ARG A 13 -17.97 3.58 -19.19
C ARG A 13 -18.73 4.60 -18.36
N MET A 14 -18.71 4.43 -17.04
CA MET A 14 -19.34 5.36 -16.10
C MET A 14 -18.70 6.74 -16.21
N LEU A 15 -17.37 6.83 -16.11
CA LEU A 15 -16.62 8.08 -16.22
C LEU A 15 -16.93 8.82 -17.53
N ARG A 16 -16.90 8.10 -18.65
CA ARG A 16 -17.23 8.66 -19.96
C ARG A 16 -18.65 9.23 -19.99
N LYS A 17 -19.64 8.48 -19.50
CA LYS A 17 -21.04 8.93 -19.49
C LYS A 17 -21.25 10.12 -18.58
N ASN A 18 -20.59 10.15 -17.42
CA ASN A 18 -20.66 11.27 -16.48
C ASN A 18 -20.08 12.55 -17.10
N ALA A 19 -19.05 12.42 -17.93
CA ALA A 19 -18.49 13.52 -18.70
C ALA A 19 -19.33 13.91 -19.94
N ASN A 20 -20.45 13.25 -20.20
CA ASN A 20 -21.25 13.40 -21.43
C ASN A 20 -20.48 13.17 -22.74
N ASN A 21 -19.38 12.40 -22.68
CA ASN A 21 -18.52 12.15 -23.83
C ASN A 21 -19.01 10.95 -24.67
N SER A 22 -18.94 11.11 -25.99
CA SER A 22 -19.00 9.98 -26.93
C SER A 22 -17.78 9.08 -26.77
N VAL A 23 -17.88 7.86 -27.30
CA VAL A 23 -16.75 6.91 -27.30
C VAL A 23 -15.56 7.47 -28.07
N LEU A 24 -15.80 8.21 -29.16
CA LEU A 24 -14.73 8.82 -29.93
C LEU A 24 -14.04 9.95 -29.16
N GLU A 25 -14.79 10.80 -28.46
CA GLU A 25 -14.22 11.88 -27.65
C GLU A 25 -13.37 11.32 -26.51
N PHE A 26 -13.91 10.35 -25.75
CA PHE A 26 -13.23 9.83 -24.56
C PHE A 26 -12.01 8.94 -24.89
N TYR A 27 -12.11 8.07 -25.91
CA TYR A 27 -11.10 7.05 -26.21
C TYR A 27 -10.29 7.30 -27.49
N GLY A 28 -10.79 8.16 -28.39
CA GLY A 28 -10.18 8.40 -29.69
C GLY A 28 -8.74 8.90 -29.58
N GLY A 29 -7.92 8.52 -30.56
CA GLY A 29 -6.47 8.78 -30.55
C GLY A 29 -5.66 7.78 -29.72
N VAL A 30 -6.29 6.99 -28.85
CA VAL A 30 -5.62 5.93 -28.07
C VAL A 30 -6.05 4.54 -28.52
N ILE A 31 -7.36 4.33 -28.69
CA ILE A 31 -7.94 3.06 -29.15
C ILE A 31 -9.10 3.28 -30.13
N SER A 32 -9.43 2.26 -30.92
CA SER A 32 -10.61 2.31 -31.80
C SER A 32 -11.91 2.25 -31.00
N THR A 33 -12.97 2.85 -31.53
CA THR A 33 -14.31 2.84 -30.92
C THR A 33 -14.84 1.42 -30.71
N GLN A 34 -14.62 0.51 -31.68
CA GLN A 34 -14.98 -0.90 -31.58
C GLN A 34 -14.27 -1.59 -30.40
N TYR A 35 -12.97 -1.36 -30.23
CA TYR A 35 -12.22 -1.90 -29.11
C TYR A 35 -12.70 -1.31 -27.78
N ALA A 36 -12.95 0.01 -27.73
CA ALA A 36 -13.48 0.69 -26.55
C ALA A 36 -14.82 0.11 -26.09
N TYR A 37 -15.78 -0.12 -27.00
CA TYR A 37 -17.05 -0.77 -26.64
C TYR A 37 -16.87 -2.18 -26.06
N ARG A 38 -15.90 -2.95 -26.57
CA ARG A 38 -15.59 -4.28 -26.00
C ARG A 38 -14.94 -4.17 -24.64
N VAL A 39 -14.09 -3.16 -24.41
CA VAL A 39 -13.50 -2.88 -23.10
C VAL A 39 -14.59 -2.49 -22.09
N GLU A 40 -15.46 -1.53 -22.43
CA GLU A 40 -16.55 -1.07 -21.56
C GLU A 40 -17.52 -2.18 -21.13
N ARG A 41 -17.66 -3.23 -21.95
CA ARG A 41 -18.52 -4.39 -21.67
C ARG A 41 -17.79 -5.53 -20.96
N GLY A 42 -16.52 -5.34 -20.58
CA GLY A 42 -15.69 -6.39 -19.97
C GLY A 42 -15.27 -7.51 -20.94
N ILE A 43 -15.64 -7.43 -22.22
CA ILE A 43 -15.33 -8.43 -23.24
C ILE A 43 -13.82 -8.45 -23.57
N GLN A 44 -13.16 -7.29 -23.43
CA GLN A 44 -11.75 -7.14 -23.75
C GLN A 44 -11.01 -6.43 -22.62
N GLN A 45 -9.82 -6.93 -22.26
CA GLN A 45 -8.93 -6.22 -21.35
C GLN A 45 -8.18 -5.12 -22.07
N ILE A 46 -8.08 -3.98 -21.39
CA ILE A 46 -7.19 -2.88 -21.75
C ILE A 46 -5.85 -3.03 -21.01
N GLY A 47 -4.74 -2.80 -21.72
CA GLY A 47 -3.41 -2.77 -21.11
C GLY A 47 -3.18 -1.47 -20.33
N LEU A 48 -2.35 -1.53 -19.28
CA LEU A 48 -2.08 -0.41 -18.37
C LEU A 48 -1.61 0.87 -19.09
N ASN A 49 -0.74 0.75 -20.09
CA ASN A 49 -0.26 1.91 -20.85
C ASN A 49 -1.40 2.64 -21.57
N LYS A 50 -2.31 1.89 -22.21
CA LYS A 50 -3.48 2.47 -22.89
C LYS A 50 -4.47 3.06 -21.89
N LEU A 51 -4.68 2.37 -20.75
CA LEU A 51 -5.51 2.89 -19.67
C LEU A 51 -4.98 4.24 -19.19
N ASN A 52 -3.70 4.34 -18.85
CA ASN A 52 -3.08 5.59 -18.40
C ASN A 52 -3.19 6.71 -19.45
N GLN A 53 -2.99 6.40 -20.73
CA GLN A 53 -3.17 7.39 -21.79
C GLN A 53 -4.61 7.92 -21.87
N ILE A 54 -5.60 7.04 -21.72
CA ILE A 54 -7.02 7.44 -21.70
C ILE A 54 -7.34 8.26 -20.45
N LEU A 55 -6.87 7.85 -19.27
CA LEU A 55 -7.11 8.57 -18.02
C LEU A 55 -6.49 9.97 -18.07
N ASN A 56 -5.21 10.07 -18.45
CA ASN A 56 -4.51 11.34 -18.58
C ASN A 56 -5.16 12.26 -19.63
N LYS A 57 -5.68 11.71 -20.73
CA LYS A 57 -6.41 12.48 -21.74
C LYS A 57 -7.67 13.15 -21.17
N ASN A 58 -8.29 12.54 -20.17
CA ASN A 58 -9.52 13.01 -19.54
C ASN A 58 -9.26 13.64 -18.16
N ASP A 59 -8.01 14.02 -17.86
CA ASP A 59 -7.59 14.64 -16.59
C ASP A 59 -7.93 13.81 -15.32
N ILE A 60 -7.95 12.49 -15.46
CA ILE A 60 -8.24 11.55 -14.36
C ILE A 60 -6.93 10.91 -13.90
N LEU A 61 -6.66 10.98 -12.60
CA LEU A 61 -5.50 10.30 -12.01
C LEU A 61 -5.75 8.78 -11.92
N LEU A 62 -4.70 7.98 -12.08
CA LEU A 62 -4.81 6.52 -11.94
C LEU A 62 -5.29 6.10 -10.53
N ASP A 63 -4.87 6.84 -9.51
CA ASP A 63 -5.27 6.59 -8.12
C ASP A 63 -6.75 6.90 -7.91
N GLU A 64 -7.24 8.02 -8.46
CA GLU A 64 -8.67 8.37 -8.47
C GLU A 64 -9.49 7.30 -9.19
N PHE A 65 -9.05 6.89 -10.39
CA PHE A 65 -9.70 5.81 -11.12
C PHE A 65 -9.79 4.52 -10.28
N SER A 66 -8.71 4.18 -9.57
CA SER A 66 -8.67 2.99 -8.71
C SER A 66 -9.62 3.11 -7.52
N PHE A 67 -9.72 4.30 -6.92
CA PHE A 67 -10.67 4.61 -5.85
C PHE A 67 -12.12 4.46 -6.32
N ILE A 68 -12.46 5.03 -7.48
CA ILE A 68 -13.79 4.93 -8.09
C ILE A 68 -14.11 3.48 -8.45
N LYS A 69 -13.18 2.76 -9.08
CA LYS A 69 -13.31 1.33 -9.44
C LYS A 69 -13.57 0.46 -8.22
N ASN A 70 -13.07 0.87 -7.06
CA ASN A 70 -13.29 0.21 -5.79
C ASN A 70 -14.55 0.74 -5.06
N ASN A 71 -15.52 1.32 -5.76
CA ASN A 71 -16.75 1.89 -5.21
C ASN A 71 -16.48 3.02 -4.20
N PHE A 72 -15.59 3.96 -4.55
CA PHE A 72 -15.22 5.08 -3.68
C PHE A 72 -14.70 4.63 -2.31
N ASN A 73 -13.94 3.53 -2.32
CA ASN A 73 -13.33 2.98 -1.12
C ASN A 73 -11.84 2.80 -1.34
N LYS A 74 -11.08 2.98 -0.25
CA LYS A 74 -9.65 2.66 -0.22
C LYS A 74 -9.41 1.17 -0.45
N LEU A 75 -8.30 0.85 -1.08
CA LEU A 75 -7.84 -0.52 -1.23
C LEU A 75 -7.55 -1.12 0.15
N GLU A 76 -7.66 -2.43 0.25
CA GLU A 76 -7.47 -3.13 1.52
C GLU A 76 -6.07 -2.89 2.11
N PHE A 77 -5.06 -2.81 1.24
CA PHE A 77 -3.70 -2.44 1.61
C PHE A 77 -3.62 -1.04 2.26
N GLU A 78 -4.27 -0.04 1.67
CA GLU A 78 -4.26 1.34 2.17
C GLU A 78 -4.96 1.42 3.53
N ARG A 79 -6.09 0.73 3.69
CA ARG A 79 -6.81 0.66 4.96
C ARG A 79 -5.98 0.03 6.07
N ILE A 80 -5.21 -1.01 5.77
CA ILE A 80 -4.28 -1.63 6.72
C ILE A 80 -3.16 -0.67 7.11
N MET A 81 -2.59 0.04 6.13
CA MET A 81 -1.55 1.03 6.40
C MET A 81 -2.05 2.16 7.30
N GLU A 82 -3.27 2.65 7.06
CA GLU A 82 -3.90 3.68 7.90
C GLU A 82 -4.13 3.19 9.32
N GLN A 83 -4.75 2.01 9.47
CA GLN A 83 -4.95 1.39 10.79
C GLN A 83 -3.64 1.14 11.52
N PHE A 84 -2.57 0.79 10.80
CA PHE A 84 -1.26 0.63 11.39
C PHE A 84 -0.68 1.97 11.87
N PHE A 85 -0.81 3.04 11.08
CA PHE A 85 -0.33 4.38 11.47
C PHE A 85 -1.17 5.03 12.58
N GLU A 86 -2.43 4.62 12.75
CA GLU A 86 -3.29 5.01 13.87
C GLU A 86 -2.89 4.35 15.21
N ILE A 87 -2.04 3.31 15.18
CA ILE A 87 -1.49 2.69 16.38
C ILE A 87 -0.31 3.53 16.86
N GLN A 88 -0.54 4.37 17.87
CA GLN A 88 0.48 5.28 18.38
C GLN A 88 1.38 4.64 19.43
N SER A 89 0.95 3.54 20.03
CA SER A 89 1.67 2.85 21.10
C SER A 89 1.45 1.36 21.04
N SER A 90 2.48 0.58 21.40
CA SER A 90 2.34 -0.87 21.56
C SER A 90 1.30 -1.22 22.63
N LEU A 91 0.91 -0.30 23.52
CA LEU A 91 -0.09 -0.52 24.56
C LEU A 91 -1.54 -0.57 24.04
N GLU A 92 -1.79 -0.19 22.78
CA GLU A 92 -3.12 -0.19 22.17
C GLU A 92 -3.54 -1.59 21.71
N VAL A 93 -3.57 -2.54 22.65
CA VAL A 93 -3.78 -3.98 22.43
C VAL A 93 -5.04 -4.29 21.62
N GLU A 94 -6.12 -3.54 21.82
CA GLU A 94 -7.38 -3.73 21.10
C GLU A 94 -7.25 -3.41 19.60
N LYS A 95 -6.68 -2.25 19.26
CA LYS A 95 -6.40 -1.85 17.87
C LYS A 95 -5.46 -2.85 17.19
N ILE A 96 -4.39 -3.24 17.89
CA ILE A 96 -3.41 -4.23 17.40
C ILE A 96 -4.10 -5.57 17.13
N SER A 97 -4.97 -6.03 18.03
CA SER A 97 -5.69 -7.31 17.90
C SER A 97 -6.68 -7.29 16.74
N LEU A 98 -7.38 -6.18 16.53
CA LEU A 98 -8.27 -6.02 15.39
C LEU A 98 -7.51 -6.07 14.07
N LEU A 99 -6.38 -5.36 13.99
CA LEU A 99 -5.53 -5.34 12.80
C LEU A 99 -4.92 -6.72 12.51
N LEU A 100 -4.48 -7.44 13.53
CA LEU A 100 -3.98 -8.82 13.38
C LEU A 100 -5.02 -9.74 12.74
N LYS A 101 -6.26 -9.75 13.25
CA LYS A 101 -7.35 -10.57 12.70
C LYS A 101 -7.62 -10.24 11.24
N ARG A 102 -7.54 -8.97 10.87
CA ARG A 102 -7.73 -8.52 9.49
C ARG A 102 -6.62 -9.03 8.57
N ILE A 103 -5.36 -8.96 9.02
CA ILE A 103 -4.21 -9.46 8.24
C ILE A 103 -4.26 -10.98 8.06
N GLU A 104 -4.70 -11.74 9.08
CA GLU A 104 -4.86 -13.20 9.00
C GLU A 104 -5.81 -13.64 7.87
N GLN A 105 -6.82 -12.82 7.57
CA GLN A 105 -7.79 -13.10 6.51
C GLN A 105 -7.23 -12.91 5.09
N LEU A 106 -6.05 -12.29 4.93
CA LEU A 106 -5.52 -11.86 3.63
C LEU A 106 -4.57 -12.83 2.92
N GLY A 107 -4.33 -14.02 3.48
CA GLY A 107 -3.41 -14.99 2.87
C GLY A 107 -1.98 -14.46 2.89
N ILE A 108 -1.31 -14.59 4.03
CA ILE A 108 0.03 -14.04 4.26
C ILE A 108 1.06 -14.80 3.42
N LYS A 109 1.73 -14.08 2.50
CA LYS A 109 2.90 -14.60 1.77
C LYS A 109 4.18 -14.31 2.53
N GLU A 110 5.08 -15.30 2.63
CA GLU A 110 6.40 -15.13 3.25
C GLU A 110 7.19 -13.98 2.60
N GLY A 111 7.84 -13.16 3.43
CA GLY A 111 8.66 -12.04 3.00
C GLY A 111 7.89 -10.81 2.49
N SER A 112 6.56 -10.86 2.54
CA SER A 112 5.70 -9.70 2.24
C SER A 112 5.63 -8.72 3.40
N PHE A 113 5.25 -7.47 3.11
CA PHE A 113 4.97 -6.47 4.14
C PHE A 113 3.98 -6.99 5.20
N PHE A 114 2.88 -7.62 4.78
CA PHE A 114 1.88 -8.18 5.70
C PHE A 114 2.46 -9.27 6.61
N SER A 115 3.41 -10.08 6.13
CA SER A 115 4.07 -11.07 6.98
C SER A 115 4.91 -10.42 8.08
N TYR A 116 5.66 -9.37 7.75
CA TYR A 116 6.48 -8.65 8.74
C TYR A 116 5.62 -7.85 9.71
N LEU A 117 4.56 -7.20 9.22
CA LEU A 117 3.61 -6.49 10.05
C LEU A 117 2.92 -7.45 11.04
N TYR A 118 2.49 -8.62 10.57
CA TYR A 118 1.90 -9.65 11.43
C TYR A 118 2.86 -10.07 12.56
N ILE A 119 4.11 -10.39 12.22
CA ILE A 119 5.16 -10.77 13.20
C ILE A 119 5.39 -9.66 14.22
N LEU A 120 5.45 -8.39 13.77
CA LEU A 120 5.66 -7.24 14.65
C LEU A 120 4.51 -7.08 15.66
N LEU A 121 3.27 -7.10 15.16
CA LEU A 121 2.07 -6.93 15.98
C LEU A 121 1.92 -8.08 16.99
N GLN A 122 2.26 -9.32 16.61
CA GLN A 122 2.34 -10.44 17.55
C GLN A 122 3.36 -10.19 18.67
N GLY A 123 4.53 -9.65 18.33
CA GLY A 123 5.55 -9.23 19.30
C GLY A 123 5.00 -8.21 20.30
N TYR A 124 4.27 -7.19 19.83
CA TYR A 124 3.64 -6.20 20.70
C TYR A 124 2.60 -6.81 21.64
N ILE A 125 1.74 -7.70 21.15
CA ILE A 125 0.76 -8.39 22.02
C ILE A 125 1.46 -9.21 23.11
N ALA A 126 2.49 -9.97 22.75
CA ALA A 126 3.24 -10.79 23.71
C ALA A 126 3.95 -9.93 24.76
N PHE A 127 4.58 -8.82 24.33
CA PHE A 127 5.23 -7.88 25.23
C PHE A 127 4.23 -7.24 26.21
N ASN A 128 3.02 -6.91 25.77
CA ASN A 128 2.00 -6.35 26.66
C ASN A 128 1.49 -7.33 27.70
N LYS A 129 1.27 -8.59 27.31
CA LYS A 129 0.75 -9.62 28.21
C LYS A 129 1.77 -10.06 29.24
N ASN A 130 3.01 -10.31 28.80
CA ASN A 130 4.01 -11.03 29.59
C ASN A 130 5.25 -10.20 29.92
N ARG A 131 5.34 -8.94 29.45
CA ARG A 131 6.57 -8.12 29.49
C ARG A 131 7.79 -8.82 28.89
N ASP A 132 7.54 -9.72 27.93
CA ASP A 132 8.56 -10.55 27.31
C ASP A 132 9.33 -9.76 26.24
N ILE A 133 10.33 -9.01 26.69
CA ILE A 133 11.24 -8.24 25.83
C ILE A 133 12.03 -9.18 24.91
N PHE A 134 12.41 -10.36 25.40
CA PHE A 134 13.22 -11.30 24.63
C PHE A 134 12.47 -11.81 23.40
N PHE A 135 11.21 -12.20 23.57
CA PHE A 135 10.34 -12.60 22.47
C PHE A 135 10.13 -11.47 21.46
N LEU A 136 9.89 -10.24 21.92
CA LEU A 136 9.79 -9.07 21.04
C LEU A 136 11.07 -8.86 20.23
N LYS A 137 12.24 -8.91 20.89
CA LYS A 137 13.54 -8.79 20.20
C LYS A 137 13.70 -9.90 19.16
N GLN A 138 13.39 -11.15 19.50
CA GLN A 138 13.46 -12.27 18.57
C GLN A 138 12.60 -12.01 17.32
N LYS A 139 11.36 -11.54 17.48
CA LYS A 139 10.47 -11.20 16.35
C LYS A 139 11.00 -10.06 15.49
N VAL A 140 11.58 -9.04 16.11
CA VAL A 140 12.24 -7.96 15.38
C VAL A 140 13.45 -8.44 14.58
N TYR A 141 14.28 -9.32 15.16
CA TYR A 141 15.42 -9.91 14.45
C TYR A 141 14.98 -10.80 13.27
N GLU A 142 13.86 -11.53 13.39
CA GLU A 142 13.26 -12.28 12.28
C GLU A 142 12.91 -11.36 11.10
N ILE A 143 12.26 -10.22 11.37
CA ILE A 143 11.91 -9.22 10.36
C ILE A 143 13.17 -8.65 9.71
N TRP A 144 14.15 -8.23 10.52
CA TRP A 144 15.40 -7.67 10.03
C TRP A 144 16.18 -8.61 9.14
N LYS A 145 16.31 -9.89 9.52
CA LYS A 145 16.99 -10.90 8.70
C LYS A 145 16.35 -11.05 7.31
N GLY A 146 15.04 -10.82 7.20
CA GLY A 146 14.34 -10.77 5.93
C GLY A 146 14.65 -9.51 5.12
N LEU A 147 14.54 -8.34 5.75
CA LEU A 147 14.76 -7.05 5.10
C LEU A 147 16.21 -6.83 4.67
N ALA A 148 17.18 -7.27 5.46
CA ALA A 148 18.61 -7.10 5.18
C ALA A 148 19.06 -7.82 3.91
N LYS A 149 18.40 -8.93 3.55
CA LYS A 149 18.66 -9.72 2.33
C LYS A 149 18.20 -9.04 1.04
N LYS A 150 17.27 -8.08 1.12
CA LYS A 150 16.81 -7.36 -0.07
C LYS A 150 17.93 -6.50 -0.60
N GLU A 151 18.07 -6.35 -1.91
CA GLU A 151 19.04 -5.42 -2.50
C GLU A 151 18.56 -3.97 -2.35
N GLU A 152 17.30 -3.73 -2.71
CA GLU A 152 16.63 -2.45 -2.59
C GLU A 152 15.48 -2.51 -1.58
N TRP A 153 15.23 -1.40 -0.88
CA TRP A 153 14.11 -1.27 0.04
C TRP A 153 13.00 -0.44 -0.58
N THR A 154 11.78 -0.95 -0.48
CA THR A 154 10.58 -0.21 -0.83
C THR A 154 10.16 0.73 0.31
N TYR A 155 9.24 1.66 0.05
CA TYR A 155 8.65 2.48 1.11
C TYR A 155 8.07 1.64 2.26
N CYS A 156 7.44 0.50 1.96
CA CYS A 156 6.87 -0.38 2.98
C CYS A 156 7.97 -1.04 3.85
N ASP A 157 9.12 -1.34 3.24
CA ASP A 157 10.28 -1.86 3.97
C ASP A 157 10.85 -0.79 4.91
N LEU A 158 10.91 0.47 4.47
CA LEU A 158 11.34 1.59 5.30
C LEU A 158 10.40 1.84 6.49
N VAL A 159 9.08 1.71 6.26
CA VAL A 159 8.08 1.76 7.35
C VAL A 159 8.31 0.64 8.35
N MET A 160 8.64 -0.58 7.90
CA MET A 160 8.98 -1.65 8.86
C MET A 160 10.27 -1.34 9.62
N ILE A 161 11.31 -0.85 8.93
CA ILE A 161 12.60 -0.51 9.55
C ILE A 161 12.43 0.54 10.64
N SER A 162 11.67 1.61 10.39
CA SER A 162 11.44 2.65 11.40
C SER A 162 10.74 2.11 12.66
N ASN A 163 9.95 1.05 12.52
CA ASN A 163 9.23 0.41 13.61
C ASN A 163 10.03 -0.68 14.34
N ILE A 164 11.24 -0.99 13.90
CA ILE A 164 12.08 -2.03 14.55
C ILE A 164 13.48 -1.55 14.92
N VAL A 165 13.89 -0.37 14.43
CA VAL A 165 15.25 0.16 14.60
C VAL A 165 15.65 0.34 16.07
N TYR A 166 14.68 0.62 16.95
CA TYR A 166 14.91 0.85 18.38
C TYR A 166 15.43 -0.39 19.15
N VAL A 167 15.35 -1.59 18.56
CA VAL A 167 15.78 -2.83 19.21
C VAL A 167 17.28 -3.08 19.06
N PHE A 168 17.93 -2.47 18.07
CA PHE A 168 19.34 -2.70 17.77
C PHE A 168 20.24 -1.89 18.68
N ASP A 169 21.36 -2.51 19.08
CA ASP A 169 22.40 -1.82 19.83
C ASP A 169 23.19 -0.88 18.90
N VAL A 170 23.82 0.15 19.48
CA VAL A 170 24.53 1.20 18.72
C VAL A 170 25.60 0.62 17.79
N SER A 171 26.29 -0.45 18.21
CA SER A 171 27.30 -1.14 17.39
C SER A 171 26.74 -1.75 16.11
N ASP A 172 25.50 -2.26 16.15
CA ASP A 172 24.84 -2.85 14.99
C ASP A 172 24.30 -1.74 14.07
N LEU A 173 23.80 -0.65 14.68
CA LEU A 173 23.26 0.51 13.98
C LEU A 173 24.29 1.23 13.12
N ASP A 174 25.54 1.38 13.54
CA ASP A 174 26.57 2.13 12.76
C ASP A 174 26.75 1.59 11.33
N SER A 175 26.67 0.26 11.17
CA SER A 175 26.77 -0.39 9.86
C SER A 175 25.49 -0.24 9.02
N MET A 176 24.34 -0.13 9.68
CA MET A 176 23.01 -0.10 9.08
C MET A 176 22.53 1.32 8.75
N LEU A 177 22.87 2.30 9.59
CA LEU A 177 22.42 3.68 9.52
C LEU A 177 22.75 4.32 8.17
N LYS A 178 23.95 4.06 7.63
CA LYS A 178 24.34 4.57 6.30
C LYS A 178 23.38 4.10 5.21
N ARG A 179 22.97 2.84 5.25
CA ARG A 179 22.01 2.26 4.30
C ARG A 179 20.61 2.82 4.52
N ILE A 180 20.16 2.88 5.78
CA ILE A 180 18.85 3.45 6.16
C ILE A 180 18.74 4.88 5.63
N LEU A 181 19.68 5.76 5.96
CA LEU A 181 19.65 7.16 5.52
C LEU A 181 19.67 7.31 4.00
N LYS A 182 20.45 6.49 3.30
CA LYS A 182 20.49 6.49 1.82
C LYS A 182 19.12 6.14 1.23
N GLU A 183 18.48 5.08 1.70
CA GLU A 183 17.18 4.65 1.18
C GLU A 183 16.06 5.63 1.59
N PHE A 184 16.06 6.15 2.83
CA PHE A 184 15.11 7.21 3.23
C PHE A 184 15.20 8.43 2.32
N LYS A 185 16.41 8.87 1.96
CA LYS A 185 16.62 9.98 1.03
C LYS A 185 16.05 9.70 -0.36
N ARG A 186 16.08 8.46 -0.84
CA ARG A 186 15.48 8.07 -2.13
C ARG A 186 13.96 8.28 -2.15
N TYR A 187 13.31 8.12 -1.00
CA TYR A 187 11.85 8.26 -0.84
C TYR A 187 11.40 9.62 -0.29
N GLU A 188 12.31 10.59 -0.09
CA GLU A 188 12.00 11.92 0.47
C GLU A 188 10.89 12.65 -0.31
N LYS A 189 10.86 12.50 -1.63
CA LYS A 189 9.85 13.12 -2.51
C LYS A 189 8.65 12.24 -2.81
N PHE A 190 8.66 10.99 -2.35
CA PHE A 190 7.61 10.02 -2.65
C PHE A 190 6.30 10.33 -1.91
N LYS A 191 6.37 11.04 -0.78
CA LYS A 191 5.22 11.29 0.11
C LYS A 191 5.00 12.78 0.38
N LYS A 192 4.63 13.54 -0.66
CA LYS A 192 4.16 14.94 -0.53
C LYS A 192 2.75 15.22 -1.06
N CYS A 193 1.98 14.21 -1.49
CA CYS A 193 0.64 14.44 -2.06
C CYS A 193 -0.55 13.75 -1.36
N THR A 194 -0.36 13.12 -0.20
CA THR A 194 -1.48 12.51 0.57
C THR A 194 -1.34 12.72 2.07
N THR A 195 -1.12 13.96 2.47
CA THR A 195 -1.42 14.43 3.82
C THR A 195 -2.26 15.68 3.69
N SER A 196 -3.58 15.52 3.82
CA SER A 196 -4.36 16.52 4.53
C SER A 196 -3.74 16.63 5.92
N GLU A 197 -3.12 17.79 6.17
CA GLU A 197 -3.02 18.48 7.45
C GLU A 197 -2.91 17.60 8.69
N ASN A 198 -1.69 17.48 9.21
CA ASN A 198 -1.35 17.63 10.63
C ASN A 198 0.16 17.90 10.72
N GLU A 199 0.61 18.97 10.05
CA GLU A 199 1.68 19.78 10.63
C GLU A 199 1.00 20.59 11.73
N ASP A 200 1.02 20.07 12.94
CA ASP A 200 1.03 20.82 14.20
C ASP A 200 0.78 19.82 15.34
N VAL A 201 1.84 19.55 16.12
CA VAL A 201 1.89 19.64 17.58
C VAL A 201 3.30 19.20 17.99
N ILE A 202 4.11 20.23 18.22
CA ILE A 202 5.24 20.42 19.15
C ILE A 202 5.81 19.16 19.81
#